data_AF-A0AAI9MUN2-F1
#
_entry.id   AF-A0AAI9MUN2-F1
#
_cell.length_a   1.000
_cell.length_b   1.000
_cell.length_c   1.000
_cell.angle_alpha   90.00
_cell.angle_beta   90.00
_cell.angle_gamma   90.00
#
_symmetry.space_group_name_H-M   'P 1'
#
loop_
_entity.id
_entity.type
_entity.pdbx_description
1 polymer ?
#
loop_
_entity_poly.entity_id
_entity_poly.type
_entity_poly.pdbx_seq_one_letter_code
_entity_poly.pdbx_strand_id
1 'polypeptide(L)' 'MNTEPTRYIKMKEMISLTGKSKPTLWRMYAKRNKFPKPERTKGGTFLGWSETVYENWVRSEK' A
#
# COMPACT_ATOMS: atom_id res chain seq x y z
N MET A 1 13.55 -18.21 14.12
CA MET A 1 13.17 -17.38 12.95
C MET A 1 13.04 -15.96 13.46
N ASN A 2 13.93 -15.06 13.07
CA ASN A 2 13.80 -13.65 13.42
C ASN A 2 12.76 -13.06 12.47
N THR A 3 11.51 -13.00 12.92
CA THR A 3 10.45 -12.31 12.19
C THR A 3 10.69 -10.82 12.40
N GLU A 4 11.44 -10.19 11.49
CA GLU A 4 11.57 -8.73 11.46
C GLU A 4 10.16 -8.12 11.49
N PRO A 5 9.92 -7.08 12.31
CA PRO A 5 8.60 -6.47 12.41
C PRO A 5 8.20 -5.93 11.03
N THR A 6 7.08 -6.42 10.49
CA THR A 6 6.57 -5.95 9.20
C THR A 6 6.26 -4.45 9.27
N ARG A 7 7.05 -3.64 8.56
CA ARG A 7 6.81 -2.21 8.43
C ARG A 7 5.65 -1.98 7.46
N TYR A 8 4.66 -1.24 7.92
CA TYR A 8 3.50 -0.86 7.11
C TYR A 8 3.57 0.61 6.71
N ILE A 9 3.58 0.86 5.41
CA ILE A 9 3.44 2.18 4.80
C ILE A 9 2.00 2.64 5.00
N LYS A 10 1.82 3.76 5.70
CA LYS A 10 0.49 4.37 5.90
C LYS A 10 0.08 5.20 4.70
N MET A 11 -1.20 5.57 4.63
CA MET A 11 -1.73 6.41 3.54
C MET A 11 -0.94 7.71 3.33
N LYS A 12 -0.55 8.42 4.39
CA LYS A 12 0.22 9.67 4.27
C LYS A 12 1.57 9.44 3.61
N GLU A 13 2.29 8.41 4.03
CA GLU A 13 3.59 8.03 3.47
C GLU A 13 3.44 7.56 2.02
N MET A 14 2.40 6.78 1.72
CA MET A 14 2.10 6.34 0.35
C MET A 14 1.83 7.50 -0.61
N ILE A 15 1.17 8.56 -0.14
CA ILE A 15 0.98 9.80 -0.91
C ILE A 15 2.33 10.45 -1.23
N SER A 16 3.22 10.54 -0.24
CA SER A 16 4.56 11.09 -0.42
C SER A 16 5.41 10.25 -1.38
N LEU A 17 5.37 8.92 -1.25
CA LEU A 17 6.14 7.99 -2.08
C LEU A 17 5.70 7.98 -3.54
N THR A 18 4.39 7.99 -3.78
CA THR A 18 3.84 7.92 -5.14
C THR A 18 3.67 9.28 -5.81
N GLY A 19 3.72 10.37 -5.04
CA GLY A 19 3.36 11.72 -5.49
C GLY A 19 1.88 11.85 -5.89
N LYS A 20 1.02 10.87 -5.56
CA LYS A 20 -0.39 10.87 -5.94
C LYS A 20 -1.28 11.23 -4.76
N SER A 21 -2.35 11.96 -5.03
CA SER A 21 -3.33 12.31 -4.01
C SER A 21 -4.10 11.09 -3.48
N LYS A 22 -4.55 11.13 -2.22
CA LYS A 22 -5.38 10.07 -1.59
C LYS A 22 -6.55 9.62 -2.48
N PRO A 23 -7.38 10.51 -3.08
CA PRO A 23 -8.48 10.07 -3.94
C PRO A 23 -8.00 9.34 -5.21
N THR A 24 -6.83 9.71 -5.73
CA THR A 24 -6.23 9.06 -6.90
C THR A 24 -5.83 7.64 -6.57
N LEU A 25 -5.15 7.42 -5.45
CA LEU A 25 -4.77 6.09 -4.97
C LEU A 25 -6.00 5.21 -4.76
N TRP A 26 -7.06 5.72 -4.10
CA TRP A 26 -8.31 4.99 -3.95
C TRP A 26 -8.99 4.64 -5.27
N ARG A 27 -8.96 5.56 -6.26
CA ARG A 27 -9.51 5.30 -7.60
C ARG A 27 -8.69 4.23 -8.34
N MET A 28 -7.37 4.27 -8.22
CA MET A 28 -6.48 3.27 -8.82
C MET A 28 -6.73 1.88 -8.23
N TYR A 29 -6.91 1.79 -6.91
CA TYR A 29 -7.25 0.55 -6.22
C TYR A 29 -8.67 0.08 -6.57
N ALA A 30 -9.68 0.88 -6.23
CA ALA A 30 -11.08 0.42 -6.24
C ALA A 30 -11.70 0.31 -7.63
N LYS A 31 -11.25 1.11 -8.60
CA LYS A 31 -11.86 1.14 -9.95
C LYS A 31 -10.96 0.60 -11.05
N ARG A 32 -9.65 0.73 -10.90
CA ARG A 32 -8.70 0.40 -11.98
C ARG A 32 -7.92 -0.88 -11.73
N ASN A 33 -7.94 -1.42 -10.51
CA ASN A 33 -7.10 -2.54 -10.08
C ASN A 33 -5.60 -2.33 -10.39
N LYS A 34 -5.16 -1.06 -10.41
CA LYS A 34 -3.78 -0.63 -10.72
C LYS A 34 -2.98 -0.26 -9.47
N PHE A 35 -3.52 -0.53 -8.30
CA PHE A 35 -2.89 -0.19 -7.04
C PHE A 35 -3.13 -1.30 -6.02
N PRO A 36 -2.12 -1.69 -5.25
CA PRO A 36 -2.21 -2.83 -4.36
C PRO A 36 -3.29 -2.65 -3.30
N LYS A 37 -3.90 -3.76 -2.91
CA LYS A 37 -4.85 -3.81 -1.80
C LYS A 37 -4.12 -3.56 -0.48
N PRO A 38 -4.62 -2.67 0.39
CA PRO A 38 -4.04 -2.49 1.71
C PRO A 38 -4.33 -3.69 2.61
N GLU A 39 -3.37 -3.98 3.48
CA GLU A 39 -3.49 -4.93 4.57
C GLU A 39 -4.35 -4.35 5.70
N ARG A 40 -5.09 -5.25 6.34
CA ARG A 40 -6.00 -4.95 7.44
C ARG A 40 -5.87 -6.02 8.51
N THR A 41 -6.14 -5.66 9.76
CA THR A 41 -6.26 -6.65 10.83
C THR A 41 -7.44 -7.58 10.57
N LYS A 42 -7.52 -8.71 11.28
CA LYS A 42 -8.69 -9.60 11.25
C LYS A 42 -9.99 -8.87 11.60
N GLY A 43 -9.91 -7.82 12.42
CA GLY A 43 -11.05 -6.96 12.79
C GLY A 43 -11.36 -5.83 11.78
N GLY A 44 -10.66 -5.76 10.65
CA GLY A 44 -10.93 -4.78 9.59
C GLY A 44 -10.22 -3.44 9.75
N THR A 45 -9.44 -3.24 10.81
CA THR A 45 -8.64 -2.02 11.01
C THR A 45 -7.58 -1.89 9.94
N PHE A 46 -7.51 -0.72 9.30
CA PHE A 46 -6.53 -0.42 8.26
C PHE A 46 -5.10 -0.42 8.80
N LEU A 47 -4.24 -1.29 8.28
CA LEU A 47 -2.82 -1.35 8.65
C LEU A 47 -1.94 -0.55 7.67
N GLY A 48 -2.22 -0.61 6.37
CA GLY A 48 -1.41 0.04 5.35
C GLY A 48 -0.96 -0.96 4.29
N TRP A 49 0.22 -0.77 3.73
CA TRP A 49 0.83 -1.72 2.80
C TRP A 49 2.17 -2.15 3.38
N SER A 50 2.49 -3.43 3.38
CA SER A 50 3.85 -3.86 3.67
C SER A 50 4.81 -3.28 2.63
N GLU A 51 6.05 -3.06 3.05
CA GLU A 51 7.11 -2.53 2.20
C GLU A 51 7.31 -3.40 0.94
N THR A 52 7.29 -4.72 1.11
CA THR A 52 7.34 -5.69 0.01
C THR A 52 6.21 -5.51 -1.01
N VAL A 53 4.98 -5.25 -0.56
CA VAL A 53 3.84 -5.01 -1.47
C VAL A 53 4.06 -3.73 -2.29
N TYR A 54 4.55 -2.67 -1.66
CA TYR A 54 4.89 -1.43 -2.36
C TYR A 54 6.00 -1.64 -3.39
N GLU A 55 7.10 -2.26 -3.00
CA GLU A 55 8.25 -2.53 -3.89
C GLU A 55 7.86 -3.37 -5.10
N ASN A 56 7.08 -4.43 -4.89
CA ASN A 56 6.58 -5.28 -5.97
C ASN A 56 5.70 -4.50 -6.95
N TRP A 57 4.83 -3.62 -6.43
CA TRP A 57 4.01 -2.76 -7.28
C TRP A 57 4.86 -1.79 -8.10
N VAL A 58 5.82 -1.10 -7.48
CA VAL A 58 6.74 -0.18 -8.19
C VAL A 58 7.53 -0.90 -9.28
N ARG A 59 7.96 -2.15 -9.03
CA ARG A 59 8.65 -2.97 -10.04
C ARG A 59 7.74 -3.34 -11.21
N SER A 60 6.45 -3.54 -10.97
CA SER A 60 5.48 -3.87 -12.03
C SER A 60 5.05 -2.69 -12.90
N GLU A 61 5.27 -1.45 -12.45
CA GLU A 61 4.98 -0.23 -13.23
C GLU A 61 6.15 0.18 -14.14
N LYS A 62 7.30 -0.52 -14.09
CA LYS A 62 8.45 -0.34 -14.98
C LYS A 62 8.40 -1.32 -16.13
#